data_AF-A0A956L792-F1
#
_entry.id   AF-A0A956L792-F1
#
_cell.length_a   1.000
_cell.length_b   1.000
_cell.length_c   1.000
_cell.angle_alpha   90.00
_cell.angle_beta   90.00
_cell.angle_gamma   90.00
#
_symmetry.space_group_name_H-M   'P 1'
#
loop_
_entity.id
_entity.type
_entity.pdbx_description
1 polymer ?
#
loop_
_entity_poly.entity_id
_entity_poly.type
_entity_poly.pdbx_seq_one_letter_code
_entity_poly.pdbx_strand_id
1 'polypeptide(L)'
;MSKTGRLAWSLWLAGACTPQALEPQAAPTSQQASAYVAAPTCGPAAIGPLHAVLPDDQVLGMMEIDVQALQRSPVFRDDAALLEAEAKEVLDGMKACGVPLAVVERVVVGFDPPGNDLVLGIQAKGVAQPKTLDCLGRVAQKATGKPAWTRTTAGCTTTLDIGGEAKGFAVGQDVLVVASRSLADAVERGTMPPFAADESAECEMHYGWQDDLRLDDEQKQRLRAWADAGAPEGDPATAAPIEPPPSVALTEVDDHLEIDGAVTIGGTQDRFLCFSLDPGLTEDRYLGALQIVPGNDRIVHHVLVFVDDDGSTADLPGPDGSYPCSGGGLQGDLIGAWAPGMLPTRTPEGVGMPVPAGARLVLNVHYHPTGAGDELDDATGLELDWLDERPAWAAQLALFGNGQGLLPGPNDDGGPQFVIPPGASDHTEAMLMTLPANIPEVRLWEIGAHMHYLGVDMIIGVRRHGSPGPEEECLLHATRYSFEWQRLYA
;
A
#
# COMPACT_ATOMS: atom_id res chain seq x y z
N MET A 1 -25.38 26.30 6.63
CA MET A 1 -24.65 25.48 5.65
C MET A 1 -23.36 26.21 5.30
N SER A 2 -22.20 25.78 5.80
CA SER A 2 -20.96 26.52 5.52
C SER A 2 -20.55 26.32 4.06
N LYS A 3 -20.14 27.43 3.42
CA LYS A 3 -19.78 27.52 1.99
C LYS A 3 -18.53 26.72 1.61
N THR A 4 -17.83 26.11 2.56
CA THR A 4 -16.73 25.15 2.36
C THR A 4 -17.20 23.82 1.77
N GLY A 5 -18.48 23.45 1.96
CA GLY A 5 -19.07 22.22 1.42
C GLY A 5 -19.60 22.30 -0.02
N ARG A 6 -19.15 23.25 -0.86
CA ARG A 6 -19.55 23.31 -2.29
C ARG A 6 -18.39 23.28 -3.28
N LEU A 7 -17.14 23.49 -2.86
CA LEU A 7 -15.97 23.41 -3.76
C LEU A 7 -15.19 22.10 -3.62
N ALA A 8 -15.15 21.54 -2.40
CA ALA A 8 -14.78 20.14 -2.19
C ALA A 8 -15.75 19.16 -2.87
N TRP A 9 -16.91 19.64 -3.35
CA TRP A 9 -18.03 18.82 -3.83
C TRP A 9 -18.09 18.64 -5.35
N SER A 10 -17.37 19.43 -6.15
CA SER A 10 -17.35 19.26 -7.62
C SER A 10 -16.20 18.35 -8.06
N LEU A 11 -15.08 18.39 -7.34
CA LEU A 11 -13.96 17.45 -7.51
C LEU A 11 -14.26 16.04 -6.92
N TRP A 12 -15.40 15.92 -6.22
CA TRP A 12 -15.91 14.71 -5.55
C TRP A 12 -17.03 14.00 -6.34
N LEU A 13 -17.52 14.57 -7.46
CA LEU A 13 -18.60 13.99 -8.28
C LEU A 13 -18.14 13.34 -9.60
N ALA A 14 -16.91 13.57 -10.05
CA ALA A 14 -16.34 12.89 -11.24
C ALA A 14 -15.52 11.62 -10.89
N GLY A 15 -15.46 11.24 -9.60
CA GLY A 15 -14.86 9.99 -9.13
C GLY A 15 -15.71 8.73 -9.36
N ALA A 16 -16.84 8.80 -10.06
CA ALA A 16 -17.66 7.61 -10.32
C ALA A 16 -18.60 7.78 -11.53
N CYS A 17 -18.05 7.77 -12.75
CA CYS A 17 -18.77 7.31 -13.95
C CYS A 17 -17.80 6.52 -14.84
N THR A 18 -17.80 5.20 -14.63
CA THR A 18 -17.36 4.09 -15.51
C THR A 18 -15.99 4.17 -16.22
N PRO A 19 -15.08 3.21 -15.97
CA PRO A 19 -13.76 3.14 -16.61
C PRO A 19 -13.88 2.69 -18.08
N GLN A 20 -13.20 3.40 -18.99
CA GLN A 20 -13.01 2.94 -20.37
C GLN A 20 -11.62 3.29 -20.90
N ALA A 21 -10.69 2.35 -20.75
CA ALA A 21 -9.51 2.10 -21.58
C ALA A 21 -8.68 3.27 -22.14
N LEU A 22 -7.41 3.30 -21.72
CA LEU A 22 -6.37 3.50 -22.71
C LEU A 22 -5.13 2.64 -22.54
N GLU A 23 -4.71 2.17 -23.71
CA GLU A 23 -3.51 1.41 -24.02
C GLU A 23 -2.22 2.22 -23.74
N PRO A 24 -1.19 1.60 -23.13
CA PRO A 24 0.17 2.09 -23.17
C PRO A 24 0.94 1.46 -24.34
N GLN A 25 1.67 2.29 -25.10
CA GLN A 25 2.75 1.81 -25.96
C GLN A 25 4.01 1.57 -25.13
N ALA A 26 4.67 0.45 -25.43
CA ALA A 26 5.85 -0.09 -24.75
C ALA A 26 6.98 0.94 -24.51
N ALA A 27 7.57 0.89 -23.30
CA ALA A 27 8.83 1.56 -22.96
C ALA A 27 10.02 0.58 -23.07
N PRO A 28 11.22 1.05 -23.46
CA PRO A 28 12.39 0.22 -23.65
C PRO A 28 13.08 -0.15 -22.32
N THR A 29 13.84 -1.24 -22.39
CA THR A 29 14.56 -1.92 -21.31
C THR A 29 15.67 -1.11 -20.65
N SER A 30 15.96 -1.52 -19.40
CA SER A 30 16.99 -1.08 -18.46
C SER A 30 18.34 -0.69 -19.09
N GLN A 31 18.81 0.54 -18.83
CA GLN A 31 20.19 0.82 -18.43
C GLN A 31 20.42 2.31 -18.10
N GLN A 32 21.17 2.52 -17.01
CA GLN A 32 21.87 3.75 -16.61
C GLN A 32 21.05 4.90 -16.00
N ALA A 33 21.22 5.10 -14.69
CA ALA A 33 21.30 6.43 -14.10
C ALA A 33 22.23 6.43 -12.86
N SER A 34 23.54 6.42 -13.12
CA SER A 34 24.50 7.07 -12.22
C SER A 34 24.63 8.55 -12.61
N ALA A 35 24.83 9.40 -11.59
CA ALA A 35 25.17 10.84 -11.65
C ALA A 35 23.95 11.78 -11.86
N TYR A 36 23.75 12.85 -11.09
CA TYR A 36 24.70 13.91 -10.71
C TYR A 36 24.19 14.71 -9.48
N VAL A 37 24.96 14.79 -8.39
CA VAL A 37 24.87 15.91 -7.44
C VAL A 37 25.71 17.04 -8.00
N ALA A 38 25.07 18.00 -8.67
CA ALA A 38 25.69 19.28 -9.00
C ALA A 38 25.27 20.33 -7.95
N ALA A 39 26.22 21.14 -7.50
CA ALA A 39 25.99 22.33 -6.67
C ALA A 39 24.85 23.21 -7.23
N PRO A 40 24.13 24.00 -6.40
CA PRO A 40 22.87 24.62 -6.77
C PRO A 40 23.12 25.70 -7.82
N THR A 41 22.99 25.32 -9.09
CA THR A 41 22.72 26.29 -10.14
C THR A 41 21.21 26.51 -10.09
N CYS A 42 20.74 27.75 -9.92
CA CYS A 42 19.32 28.08 -9.99
C CYS A 42 18.78 27.96 -11.45
N GLY A 43 19.25 26.96 -12.22
CA GLY A 43 18.77 26.58 -13.54
C GLY A 43 17.71 25.48 -13.45
N PRO A 44 17.08 25.09 -14.59
CA PRO A 44 16.12 24.00 -14.62
C PRO A 44 16.80 22.72 -14.12
N ALA A 45 16.38 22.22 -12.96
CA ALA A 45 16.78 20.90 -12.50
C ALA A 45 16.10 19.87 -13.41
N ALA A 46 16.85 18.89 -13.89
CA ALA A 46 16.24 17.67 -14.42
C ALA A 46 15.68 16.93 -13.21
N ILE A 47 14.41 17.18 -12.89
CA ILE A 47 13.72 16.51 -11.80
C ILE A 47 13.27 15.16 -12.37
N GLY A 48 13.53 14.09 -11.63
CA GLY A 48 12.94 12.78 -11.88
C GLY A 48 11.41 12.83 -11.75
N PRO A 49 10.74 11.68 -11.68
CA PRO A 49 9.30 11.68 -11.47
C PRO A 49 8.91 12.36 -10.13
N LEU A 50 7.70 12.92 -10.05
CA LEU A 50 7.28 13.77 -8.93
C LEU A 50 7.23 13.01 -7.59
N HIS A 51 7.01 11.69 -7.65
CA HIS A 51 7.18 10.78 -6.53
C HIS A 51 8.62 10.65 -6.00
N ALA A 52 9.64 11.04 -6.75
CA ALA A 52 11.01 11.11 -6.20
C ALA A 52 11.20 12.29 -5.22
N VAL A 53 10.22 13.22 -5.16
CA VAL A 53 10.25 14.43 -4.32
C VAL A 53 9.25 14.33 -3.15
N LEU A 54 8.36 13.35 -3.16
CA LEU A 54 7.38 13.06 -2.12
C LEU A 54 7.59 11.60 -1.67
N PRO A 55 7.67 11.27 -0.37
CA PRO A 55 7.86 9.89 0.06
C PRO A 55 6.79 8.99 -0.58
N ASP A 56 7.23 7.90 -1.19
CA ASP A 56 6.52 7.13 -2.22
C ASP A 56 5.44 6.17 -1.66
N ASP A 57 5.10 6.27 -0.37
CA ASP A 57 4.49 5.13 0.30
C ASP A 57 3.53 5.47 1.43
N GLN A 58 3.16 6.73 1.66
CA GLN A 58 2.59 7.07 2.99
C GLN A 58 1.62 8.26 3.01
N VAL A 59 0.46 8.09 2.35
CA VAL A 59 -0.83 8.74 2.64
C VAL A 59 -1.94 7.76 2.19
N LEU A 60 -3.11 7.71 2.84
CA LEU A 60 -4.26 6.79 2.65
C LEU A 60 -4.96 6.85 1.25
N GLY A 61 -4.16 6.87 0.19
CA GLY A 61 -4.50 7.08 -1.21
C GLY A 61 -3.64 8.22 -1.76
N MET A 62 -2.48 7.89 -2.35
CA MET A 62 -1.76 8.80 -3.24
C MET A 62 -2.11 8.44 -4.68
N MET A 63 -2.60 9.42 -5.44
CA MET A 63 -2.85 9.27 -6.86
C MET A 63 -1.89 10.18 -7.62
N GLU A 64 -0.92 9.59 -8.33
CA GLU A 64 -0.15 10.29 -9.35
C GLU A 64 -0.89 10.21 -10.69
N ILE A 65 -1.17 11.36 -11.27
CA ILE A 65 -1.78 11.51 -12.59
C ILE A 65 -0.71 12.02 -13.55
N ASP A 66 -0.30 11.20 -14.53
CA ASP A 66 0.41 11.70 -15.71
C ASP A 66 -0.59 12.45 -16.60
N VAL A 67 -0.57 13.77 -16.50
CA VAL A 67 -1.53 14.65 -17.17
C VAL A 67 -1.31 14.64 -18.68
N GLN A 68 -0.06 14.45 -19.15
CA GLN A 68 0.20 14.38 -20.58
C GLN A 68 -0.27 13.06 -21.19
N ALA A 69 -0.09 11.94 -20.48
CA ALA A 69 -0.65 10.65 -20.87
C ALA A 69 -2.18 10.70 -20.86
N LEU A 70 -2.77 11.27 -19.79
CA LEU A 70 -4.21 11.46 -19.69
C LEU A 70 -4.74 12.32 -20.86
N GLN A 71 -4.09 13.42 -21.24
CA GLN A 71 -4.53 14.24 -22.36
C GLN A 71 -4.50 13.52 -23.72
N ARG A 72 -3.62 12.53 -23.89
CA ARG A 72 -3.53 11.72 -25.12
C ARG A 72 -4.58 10.61 -25.15
N SER A 73 -5.36 10.47 -24.10
CA SER A 73 -6.25 9.35 -23.93
C SER A 73 -7.57 9.43 -24.69
N PRO A 74 -8.18 8.29 -25.10
CA PRO A 74 -9.58 8.19 -25.47
C PRO A 74 -10.50 8.71 -24.37
N VAL A 75 -10.32 8.31 -23.09
CA VAL A 75 -11.11 8.81 -21.94
C VAL A 75 -11.18 10.33 -21.91
N PHE A 76 -10.02 10.98 -21.93
CA PHE A 76 -9.94 12.43 -21.93
C PHE A 76 -10.50 13.02 -23.21
N ARG A 77 -10.39 12.38 -24.37
CA ARG A 77 -11.02 12.89 -25.60
C ARG A 77 -12.54 12.83 -25.55
N ASP A 78 -13.09 11.81 -24.90
CA ASP A 78 -14.53 11.59 -24.80
C ASP A 78 -15.15 12.46 -23.69
N ASP A 79 -14.42 12.70 -22.59
CA ASP A 79 -14.89 13.46 -21.42
C ASP A 79 -14.24 14.85 -21.25
N ALA A 80 -13.34 15.29 -22.16
CA ALA A 80 -12.63 16.58 -22.05
C ALA A 80 -13.59 17.75 -21.86
N ALA A 81 -14.72 17.76 -22.57
CA ALA A 81 -15.69 18.84 -22.46
C ALA A 81 -16.36 18.90 -21.08
N LEU A 82 -16.55 17.75 -20.42
CA LEU A 82 -17.11 17.66 -19.08
C LEU A 82 -16.06 18.11 -18.05
N LEU A 83 -14.84 17.57 -18.14
CA LEU A 83 -13.72 17.94 -17.26
C LEU A 83 -13.37 19.43 -17.37
N GLU A 84 -13.30 19.97 -18.59
CA GLU A 84 -13.06 21.39 -18.82
C GLU A 84 -14.21 22.27 -18.32
N ALA A 85 -15.45 21.78 -18.30
CA ALA A 85 -16.59 22.50 -17.78
C ALA A 85 -16.61 22.51 -16.24
N GLU A 86 -16.29 21.39 -15.59
CA GLU A 86 -16.28 21.26 -14.13
C GLU A 86 -15.07 21.93 -13.48
N ALA A 87 -13.89 21.79 -14.08
CA ALA A 87 -12.66 22.42 -13.61
C ALA A 87 -12.40 23.80 -14.23
N LYS A 88 -13.38 24.36 -14.97
CA LYS A 88 -13.22 25.55 -15.79
C LYS A 88 -12.55 26.72 -15.08
N GLU A 89 -13.02 27.06 -13.88
CA GLU A 89 -12.52 28.22 -13.14
C GLU A 89 -11.07 28.05 -12.70
N VAL A 90 -10.69 26.82 -12.32
CA VAL A 90 -9.32 26.46 -11.93
C VAL A 90 -8.41 26.44 -13.16
N LEU A 91 -8.83 25.79 -14.24
CA LEU A 91 -8.06 25.69 -15.48
C LEU A 91 -7.85 27.07 -16.13
N ASP A 92 -8.89 27.91 -16.15
CA ASP A 92 -8.78 29.30 -16.63
C ASP A 92 -7.84 30.12 -15.73
N GLY A 93 -7.90 29.91 -14.42
CA GLY A 93 -6.99 30.52 -13.45
C GLY A 93 -5.53 30.12 -13.64
N MET A 94 -5.26 28.82 -13.74
CA MET A 94 -3.92 28.28 -14.00
C MET A 94 -3.38 28.77 -15.35
N LYS A 95 -4.21 28.73 -16.40
CA LYS A 95 -3.88 29.26 -17.73
C LYS A 95 -3.57 30.76 -17.69
N ALA A 96 -4.35 31.56 -16.95
CA ALA A 96 -4.09 32.98 -16.77
C ALA A 96 -2.78 33.26 -16.03
N CYS A 97 -2.33 32.31 -15.19
CA CYS A 97 -1.05 32.37 -14.51
C CYS A 97 0.12 31.77 -15.31
N GLY A 98 -0.09 31.37 -16.56
CA GLY A 98 0.97 30.82 -17.41
C GLY A 98 1.21 29.32 -17.24
N VAL A 99 0.30 28.61 -16.56
CA VAL A 99 0.34 27.15 -16.35
C VAL A 99 -0.90 26.51 -17.02
N PRO A 100 -1.06 26.61 -18.36
CA PRO A 100 -2.13 25.89 -19.03
C PRO A 100 -1.98 24.37 -18.84
N LEU A 101 -3.07 23.62 -18.91
CA LEU A 101 -3.03 22.16 -18.73
C LEU A 101 -1.98 21.46 -19.61
N ALA A 102 -1.72 21.97 -20.82
CA ALA A 102 -0.72 21.46 -21.76
C ALA A 102 0.75 21.51 -21.27
N VAL A 103 1.05 22.28 -20.22
CA VAL A 103 2.40 22.29 -19.62
C VAL A 103 2.45 21.57 -18.27
N VAL A 104 1.33 21.01 -17.83
CA VAL A 104 1.26 20.16 -16.64
C VAL A 104 1.67 18.76 -17.06
N GLU A 105 2.72 18.27 -16.43
CA GLU A 105 3.26 16.94 -16.65
C GLU A 105 2.61 15.95 -15.70
N ARG A 106 2.59 16.29 -14.40
CA ARG A 106 2.06 15.41 -13.35
C ARG A 106 1.31 16.19 -12.28
N VAL A 107 0.34 15.53 -11.67
CA VAL A 107 -0.30 15.96 -10.43
C VAL A 107 -0.32 14.79 -9.46
N VAL A 108 0.10 15.02 -8.22
CA VAL A 108 0.02 14.05 -7.12
C VAL A 108 -0.96 14.59 -6.10
N VAL A 109 -1.91 13.78 -5.66
CA VAL A 109 -2.83 14.14 -4.56
C VAL A 109 -2.83 13.03 -3.52
N GLY A 110 -2.62 13.40 -2.25
CA GLY A 110 -2.70 12.51 -1.10
C GLY A 110 -3.82 12.94 -0.16
N PHE A 111 -4.66 12.00 0.27
CA PHE A 111 -5.86 12.25 1.10
C PHE A 111 -5.82 11.49 2.45
N ASP A 112 -6.37 12.09 3.51
CA ASP A 112 -6.74 11.40 4.76
C ASP A 112 -8.28 11.33 4.88
N PRO A 113 -8.91 10.16 5.11
CA PRO A 113 -10.31 10.07 5.52
C PRO A 113 -10.58 10.90 6.78
N PRO A 114 -11.58 11.80 6.78
CA PRO A 114 -12.75 11.84 5.89
C PRO A 114 -12.64 12.79 4.67
N GLY A 115 -11.49 12.85 4.00
CA GLY A 115 -11.28 13.57 2.74
C GLY A 115 -10.59 14.93 2.88
N ASN A 116 -9.60 15.05 3.77
CA ASN A 116 -8.75 16.24 3.84
C ASN A 116 -7.47 16.00 3.03
N ASP A 117 -7.18 16.88 2.07
CA ASP A 117 -5.93 16.84 1.29
C ASP A 117 -4.72 16.99 2.24
N LEU A 118 -3.90 15.95 2.32
CA LEU A 118 -2.66 15.93 3.10
C LEU A 118 -1.51 16.51 2.27
N VAL A 119 -1.46 16.18 0.97
CA VAL A 119 -0.41 16.63 0.03
C VAL A 119 -1.00 16.86 -1.37
N LEU A 120 -0.61 17.95 -2.02
CA LEU A 120 -0.83 18.23 -3.45
C LEU A 120 0.51 18.57 -4.11
N GLY A 121 0.97 17.74 -5.04
CA GLY A 121 2.12 18.00 -5.91
C GLY A 121 1.68 18.37 -7.32
N ILE A 122 2.30 19.38 -7.92
CA ILE A 122 2.12 19.74 -9.33
C ILE A 122 3.51 19.87 -9.98
N GLN A 123 3.76 19.06 -11.00
CA GLN A 123 4.90 19.21 -11.90
C GLN A 123 4.40 19.86 -13.19
N ALA A 124 4.80 21.12 -13.41
CA ALA A 124 4.43 21.85 -14.61
C ALA A 124 5.44 22.95 -14.91
N LYS A 125 5.76 23.14 -16.19
CA LYS A 125 6.78 24.11 -16.60
C LYS A 125 6.44 25.53 -16.12
N GLY A 126 7.30 26.11 -15.29
CA GLY A 126 7.18 27.45 -14.75
C GLY A 126 6.20 27.60 -13.58
N VAL A 127 5.62 26.51 -13.05
CA VAL A 127 4.65 26.57 -11.95
C VAL A 127 5.23 27.17 -10.67
N ALA A 128 6.52 26.94 -10.42
CA ALA A 128 7.24 27.41 -9.25
C ALA A 128 7.92 28.78 -9.48
N GLN A 129 7.72 29.42 -10.64
CA GLN A 129 8.26 30.77 -10.87
C GLN A 129 7.58 31.79 -9.94
N PRO A 130 8.34 32.76 -9.39
CA PRO A 130 7.81 33.80 -8.50
C PRO A 130 6.50 34.46 -8.97
N LYS A 131 6.44 34.88 -10.24
CA LYS A 131 5.26 35.55 -10.82
C LYS A 131 4.07 34.61 -10.94
N THR A 132 4.32 33.34 -11.26
CA THR A 132 3.32 32.29 -11.36
C THR A 132 2.74 31.99 -9.99
N LEU A 133 3.57 31.81 -8.97
CA LEU A 133 3.16 31.59 -7.59
C LEU A 133 2.33 32.76 -7.05
N ASP A 134 2.76 34.01 -7.28
CA ASP A 134 2.00 35.19 -6.85
C ASP A 134 0.63 35.28 -7.57
N CYS A 135 0.57 34.83 -8.83
CA CYS A 135 -0.68 34.77 -9.59
C CYS A 135 -1.62 33.69 -9.08
N LEU A 136 -1.12 32.46 -8.92
CA LEU A 136 -1.87 31.32 -8.41
C LEU A 136 -2.42 31.61 -7.00
N GLY A 137 -1.65 32.29 -6.14
CA GLY A 137 -2.12 32.72 -4.83
C GLY A 137 -3.31 33.69 -4.91
N ARG A 138 -3.34 34.60 -5.88
CA ARG A 138 -4.51 35.48 -6.13
C ARG A 138 -5.70 34.73 -6.69
N VAL A 139 -5.48 33.75 -7.57
CA VAL A 139 -6.54 32.87 -8.09
C VAL A 139 -7.16 32.07 -6.95
N ALA A 140 -6.33 31.45 -6.09
CA ALA A 140 -6.77 30.72 -4.91
C ALA A 140 -7.52 31.61 -3.91
N GLN A 141 -7.03 32.83 -3.66
CA GLN A 141 -7.73 33.83 -2.83
C GLN A 141 -9.11 34.17 -3.39
N LYS A 142 -9.23 34.36 -4.70
CA LYS A 142 -10.51 34.67 -5.35
C LYS A 142 -11.49 33.51 -5.25
N ALA A 143 -11.02 32.27 -5.43
CA ALA A 143 -11.84 31.07 -5.38
C ALA A 143 -12.32 30.73 -3.96
N THR A 144 -11.45 30.88 -2.97
CA THR A 144 -11.70 30.44 -1.58
C THR A 144 -12.17 31.55 -0.64
N GLY A 145 -11.89 32.82 -0.99
CA GLY A 145 -12.07 33.97 -0.09
C GLY A 145 -11.03 34.06 1.04
N LYS A 146 -10.08 33.13 1.11
CA LYS A 146 -8.96 33.15 2.07
C LYS A 146 -7.85 34.09 1.59
N PRO A 147 -6.99 34.63 2.47
CA PRO A 147 -5.81 35.40 2.05
C PRO A 147 -4.96 34.60 1.05
N ALA A 148 -4.41 35.30 0.05
CA ALA A 148 -3.41 34.70 -0.81
C ALA A 148 -2.22 34.23 0.04
N TRP A 149 -1.57 33.14 -0.36
CA TRP A 149 -0.42 32.64 0.37
C TRP A 149 0.69 33.69 0.43
N THR A 150 1.45 33.71 1.53
CA THR A 150 2.64 34.55 1.60
C THR A 150 3.85 33.77 1.14
N ARG A 151 4.66 34.39 0.28
CA ARG A 151 5.86 33.77 -0.29
C ARG A 151 7.12 34.26 0.43
N THR A 152 7.93 33.33 0.90
CA THR A 152 9.27 33.62 1.44
C THR A 152 10.31 32.97 0.54
N THR A 153 11.28 33.76 0.08
CA THR A 153 12.36 33.26 -0.78
C THR A 153 13.70 33.46 -0.08
N ALA A 154 14.45 32.39 0.11
CA ALA A 154 15.80 32.39 0.65
C ALA A 154 16.70 31.51 -0.24
N GLY A 155 17.72 32.11 -0.86
CA GLY A 155 18.55 31.39 -1.84
C GLY A 155 17.75 30.97 -3.08
N CYS A 156 17.90 29.72 -3.53
CA CYS A 156 17.08 29.16 -4.61
C CYS A 156 15.76 28.53 -4.09
N THR A 157 15.49 28.55 -2.78
CA THR A 157 14.26 27.96 -2.22
C THR A 157 13.16 28.99 -2.04
N THR A 158 11.94 28.61 -2.37
CA THR A 158 10.74 29.43 -2.16
C THR A 158 9.69 28.61 -1.41
N THR A 159 9.26 29.13 -0.26
CA THR A 159 8.20 28.55 0.57
C THR A 159 6.96 29.42 0.54
N LEU A 160 5.80 28.78 0.64
CA LEU A 160 4.49 29.41 0.67
C LEU A 160 3.81 29.11 2.00
N ASP A 161 3.26 30.14 2.65
CA ASP A 161 2.35 29.96 3.78
C ASP A 161 0.91 30.15 3.28
N ILE A 162 0.13 29.07 3.28
CA ILE A 162 -1.23 29.07 2.76
C ILE A 162 -2.19 29.30 3.92
N GLY A 163 -2.28 30.56 4.35
CA GLY A 163 -3.22 31.00 5.38
C GLY A 163 -3.05 30.29 6.73
N GLY A 164 -1.85 29.82 7.04
CA GLY A 164 -1.55 29.05 8.25
C GLY A 164 -2.12 27.62 8.28
N GLU A 165 -2.70 27.11 7.19
CA GLU A 165 -3.29 25.74 7.16
C GLU A 165 -2.39 24.74 6.43
N ALA A 166 -1.63 25.21 5.46
CA ALA A 166 -0.71 24.39 4.67
C ALA A 166 0.56 25.16 4.31
N LYS A 167 1.60 24.42 3.91
CA LYS A 167 2.86 24.94 3.41
C LYS A 167 3.08 24.49 1.98
N GLY A 168 3.51 25.42 1.15
CA GLY A 168 3.95 25.12 -0.21
C GLY A 168 5.48 25.19 -0.33
N PHE A 169 6.04 24.32 -1.16
CA PHE A 169 7.47 24.26 -1.48
C PHE A 169 7.62 24.32 -2.99
N ALA A 170 8.41 25.28 -3.47
CA ALA A 170 8.83 25.34 -4.86
C ALA A 170 10.17 24.60 -5.00
N VAL A 171 10.18 23.56 -5.82
CA VAL A 171 11.39 22.81 -6.15
C VAL A 171 11.81 23.20 -7.57
N GLY A 172 12.95 23.88 -7.69
CA GLY A 172 13.39 24.45 -8.96
C GLY A 172 12.43 25.53 -9.49
N GLN A 173 12.06 25.45 -10.76
CA GLN A 173 11.10 26.37 -11.39
C GLN A 173 9.80 25.68 -11.81
N ASP A 174 9.75 24.35 -11.73
CA ASP A 174 8.76 23.52 -12.43
C ASP A 174 7.99 22.58 -11.49
N VAL A 175 8.26 22.59 -10.18
CA VAL A 175 7.53 21.77 -9.20
C VAL A 175 7.01 22.61 -8.04
N LEU A 176 5.73 22.44 -7.72
CA LEU A 176 5.07 22.99 -6.55
C LEU A 176 4.48 21.85 -5.72
N VAL A 177 4.92 21.71 -4.48
CA VAL A 177 4.34 20.80 -3.50
C VAL A 177 3.59 21.61 -2.46
N VAL A 178 2.42 21.17 -2.02
CA VAL A 178 1.65 21.73 -0.92
C VAL A 178 1.37 20.62 0.08
N ALA A 179 1.87 20.74 1.30
CA ALA A 179 1.60 19.81 2.40
C ALA A 179 0.82 20.53 3.50
N SER A 180 -0.23 19.92 4.00
CA SER A 180 -1.04 20.50 5.09
C SER A 180 -0.46 20.16 6.47
N ARG A 181 -0.82 20.95 7.49
CA ARG A 181 -0.42 20.70 8.90
C ARG A 181 -0.92 19.34 9.44
N SER A 182 -1.83 18.67 8.73
CA SER A 182 -2.42 17.41 9.17
C SER A 182 -1.46 16.23 9.17
N LEU A 183 -0.22 16.35 8.66
CA LEU A 183 0.80 15.31 8.83
C LEU A 183 1.11 15.07 10.30
N ALA A 184 1.34 16.14 11.07
CA ALA A 184 1.57 16.04 12.50
C ALA A 184 0.34 15.44 13.20
N ASP A 185 -0.86 15.86 12.80
CA ASP A 185 -2.10 15.34 13.41
C ASP A 185 -2.33 13.84 13.09
N ALA A 186 -1.95 13.36 11.90
CA ALA A 186 -2.05 11.95 11.52
C ALA A 186 -1.04 11.08 12.29
N VAL A 187 0.18 11.57 12.43
CA VAL A 187 1.24 10.95 13.25
C VAL A 187 0.86 10.94 14.73
N GLU A 188 0.30 12.04 15.25
CA GLU A 188 -0.19 12.13 16.64
C GLU A 188 -1.36 11.18 16.88
N ARG A 189 -2.27 11.03 15.92
CA ARG A 189 -3.32 10.02 15.99
C ARG A 189 -2.76 8.61 15.89
N GLY A 190 -1.58 8.38 15.29
CA GLY A 190 -1.03 7.05 15.04
C GLY A 190 -1.65 6.36 13.82
N THR A 191 -2.21 7.13 12.89
CA THR A 191 -2.64 6.59 11.58
C THR A 191 -1.48 6.55 10.59
N MET A 192 -0.38 7.26 10.88
CA MET A 192 0.83 7.32 10.06
C MET A 192 2.09 7.13 10.92
N PRO A 193 3.01 6.24 10.52
CA PRO A 193 2.83 5.20 9.50
C PRO A 193 1.74 4.22 9.92
N PRO A 194 1.03 3.60 8.97
CA PRO A 194 0.03 2.59 9.28
C PRO A 194 0.70 1.39 9.94
N PHE A 195 0.26 1.08 11.15
CA PHE A 195 0.73 -0.06 11.92
C PHE A 195 -0.42 -0.53 12.80
N ALA A 196 -1.06 -1.65 12.42
CA ALA A 196 -2.30 -2.05 13.07
C ALA A 196 -2.06 -2.58 14.48
N ALA A 197 -0.89 -3.17 14.75
CA ALA A 197 -0.55 -3.74 16.05
C ALA A 197 -0.32 -2.64 17.10
N ASP A 198 -1.39 -2.29 17.81
CA ASP A 198 -1.42 -1.19 18.77
C ASP A 198 -1.76 -1.69 20.18
N GLU A 199 -1.18 -1.04 21.19
CA GLU A 199 -1.50 -1.33 22.58
C GLU A 199 -2.87 -0.74 22.93
N SER A 200 -3.67 -1.45 23.71
CA SER A 200 -4.95 -0.93 24.19
C SER A 200 -5.24 -1.34 25.63
N ALA A 201 -6.28 -0.74 26.22
CA ALA A 201 -6.73 -1.17 27.55
C ALA A 201 -7.25 -2.63 27.58
N GLU A 202 -7.56 -3.20 26.42
CA GLU A 202 -8.10 -4.56 26.26
C GLU A 202 -7.02 -5.57 25.90
N CYS A 203 -5.87 -5.11 25.39
CA CYS A 203 -4.77 -5.92 24.94
C CYS A 203 -3.46 -5.21 25.25
N GLU A 204 -2.74 -5.72 26.25
CA GLU A 204 -1.34 -5.38 26.51
C GLU A 204 -0.47 -6.48 25.89
N MET A 205 0.34 -6.14 24.89
CA MET A 205 1.23 -7.07 24.22
C MET A 205 2.56 -7.14 24.96
N HIS A 206 3.10 -8.35 25.14
CA HIS A 206 4.33 -8.55 25.92
C HIS A 206 5.61 -8.49 25.08
N TYR A 207 5.51 -8.54 23.76
CA TYR A 207 6.63 -8.58 22.84
C TYR A 207 6.62 -7.31 21.96
N GLY A 208 7.82 -6.82 21.62
CA GLY A 208 7.97 -5.80 20.59
C GLY A 208 7.92 -6.41 19.20
N TRP A 209 7.79 -5.57 18.19
CA TRP A 209 7.71 -5.97 16.78
C TRP A 209 9.03 -5.75 16.06
N GLN A 210 9.37 -6.65 15.14
CA GLN A 210 10.41 -6.38 14.16
C GLN A 210 9.94 -5.31 13.17
N ASP A 211 10.85 -4.42 12.77
CA ASP A 211 10.57 -3.30 11.86
C ASP A 211 9.35 -2.45 12.29
N ASP A 212 9.21 -2.23 13.60
CA ASP A 212 8.15 -1.39 14.17
C ASP A 212 8.24 0.03 13.59
N LEU A 213 7.27 0.36 12.74
CA LEU A 213 7.23 1.65 12.06
C LEU A 213 6.69 2.76 12.97
N ARG A 214 6.08 2.43 14.11
CA ARG A 214 5.44 3.43 14.98
C ARG A 214 6.47 4.45 15.47
N LEU A 215 6.05 5.71 15.47
CA LEU A 215 6.87 6.78 16.04
C LEU A 215 6.73 6.81 17.56
N ASP A 216 7.85 6.95 18.24
CA ASP A 216 7.88 7.21 19.67
C ASP A 216 7.38 8.63 20.01
N ASP A 217 7.13 8.88 21.30
CA ASP A 217 6.61 10.17 21.76
C ASP A 217 7.55 11.35 21.48
N GLU A 218 8.87 11.14 21.46
CA GLU A 218 9.84 12.19 21.16
C GLU A 218 9.79 12.56 19.67
N GLN A 219 9.75 11.56 18.80
CA GLN A 219 9.62 11.72 17.35
C GLN A 219 8.31 12.42 16.99
N LYS A 220 7.18 11.99 17.59
CA LYS A 220 5.87 12.66 17.45
C LYS A 220 5.93 14.12 17.87
N GLN A 221 6.47 14.40 19.06
CA GLN A 221 6.61 15.76 19.57
C GLN A 221 7.52 16.62 18.69
N ARG A 222 8.58 16.05 18.11
CA ARG A 222 9.48 16.75 17.19
C ARG A 222 8.73 17.19 15.92
N LEU A 223 7.91 16.31 15.35
CA LEU A 223 7.07 16.64 14.18
C LEU A 223 5.99 17.67 14.52
N ARG A 224 5.35 17.56 15.69
CA ARG A 224 4.40 18.55 16.20
C ARG A 224 5.04 19.93 16.36
N ALA A 225 6.18 20.00 17.03
CA ALA A 225 6.91 21.26 17.25
C ALA A 225 7.37 21.89 15.93
N TRP A 226 7.82 21.08 14.98
CA TRP A 226 8.11 21.51 13.61
C TRP A 226 6.88 22.09 12.94
N ALA A 227 5.73 21.40 12.98
CA ALA A 227 4.48 21.88 12.39
C ALA A 227 3.98 23.19 13.05
N ASP A 228 4.07 23.30 14.38
CA ASP A 228 3.69 24.49 15.16
C ASP A 228 4.59 25.69 14.88
N ALA A 229 5.87 25.46 14.62
CA ALA A 229 6.81 26.47 14.14
C ALA A 229 6.54 26.91 12.68
N GLY A 230 5.51 26.35 12.04
CA GLY A 230 5.16 26.62 10.67
C GLY A 230 6.00 25.81 9.68
N ALA A 231 6.40 24.59 10.06
CA ALA A 231 7.12 23.63 9.23
C ALA A 231 8.36 24.23 8.51
N PRO A 232 9.31 24.81 9.26
CA PRO A 232 10.52 25.36 8.67
C PRO A 232 11.36 24.28 7.99
N GLU A 233 11.95 24.60 6.83
CA GLU A 233 12.77 23.68 6.02
C GLU A 233 14.07 23.23 6.72
N GLY A 234 14.57 24.01 7.68
CA GLY A 234 15.90 23.84 8.26
C GLY A 234 16.99 24.57 7.46
N ASP A 235 18.26 24.37 7.83
CA ASP A 235 19.41 24.91 7.09
C ASP A 235 19.93 23.86 6.09
N PRO A 236 19.77 24.08 4.76
CA PRO A 236 20.25 23.15 3.74
C PRO A 236 21.75 22.86 3.81
N ALA A 237 22.57 23.77 4.37
CA ALA A 237 23.99 23.54 4.54
C ALA A 237 24.31 22.50 5.62
N THR A 238 23.34 22.20 6.49
CA THR A 238 23.44 21.21 7.57
C THR A 238 22.53 20.00 7.37
N ALA A 239 21.80 19.95 6.25
CA ALA A 239 20.93 18.83 5.94
C ALA A 239 21.74 17.53 5.87
N ALA A 240 21.34 16.54 6.66
CA ALA A 240 21.88 15.20 6.55
C ALA A 240 21.45 14.61 5.18
N PRO A 241 22.31 13.80 4.53
CA PRO A 241 21.88 13.00 3.40
C PRO A 241 20.69 12.13 3.80
N ILE A 242 19.66 12.09 2.95
CA ILE A 242 18.56 11.14 3.11
C ILE A 242 19.09 9.80 2.62
N GLU A 243 19.11 8.80 3.51
CA GLU A 243 19.45 7.43 3.13
C GLU A 243 18.36 6.89 2.21
N PRO A 244 18.71 6.09 1.18
CA PRO A 244 17.70 5.42 0.38
C PRO A 244 16.85 4.52 1.29
N PRO A 245 15.55 4.35 0.98
CA PRO A 245 14.73 3.41 1.72
C PRO A 245 15.36 2.01 1.68
N PRO A 246 15.17 1.20 2.75
CA PRO A 246 15.64 -0.17 2.73
C PRO A 246 15.01 -0.93 1.56
N SER A 247 15.76 -1.87 0.99
CA SER A 247 15.22 -2.76 -0.04
C SER A 247 14.10 -3.59 0.56
N VAL A 248 12.96 -3.63 -0.15
CA VAL A 248 11.85 -4.55 0.16
C VAL A 248 12.00 -5.90 -0.54
N ALA A 249 13.06 -6.06 -1.35
CA ALA A 249 13.36 -7.32 -2.00
C ALA A 249 14.12 -8.29 -1.10
N LEU A 250 14.01 -9.57 -1.40
CA LEU A 250 14.78 -10.62 -0.82
C LEU A 250 16.26 -10.40 -1.13
N THR A 251 17.10 -10.63 -0.13
CA THR A 251 18.53 -10.28 -0.19
C THR A 251 19.36 -11.35 -0.89
N GLU A 252 19.00 -12.61 -0.66
CA GLU A 252 19.60 -13.80 -1.27
C GLU A 252 18.47 -14.52 -2.00
N VAL A 253 18.71 -14.90 -3.26
CA VAL A 253 17.74 -15.60 -4.10
C VAL A 253 18.47 -16.76 -4.76
N ASP A 254 18.13 -17.97 -4.36
CA ASP A 254 18.68 -19.20 -4.94
C ASP A 254 17.93 -19.58 -6.20
N ASP A 255 16.60 -19.49 -6.16
CA ASP A 255 15.71 -19.88 -7.25
C ASP A 255 14.65 -18.82 -7.52
N HIS A 256 14.29 -18.71 -8.79
CA HIS A 256 13.23 -17.85 -9.27
C HIS A 256 12.28 -18.67 -10.13
N LEU A 257 11.00 -18.68 -9.74
CA LEU A 257 9.95 -19.43 -10.43
C LEU A 257 8.86 -18.45 -10.87
N GLU A 258 8.48 -18.48 -12.14
CA GLU A 258 7.38 -17.66 -12.67
C GLU A 258 6.26 -18.55 -13.19
N ILE A 259 5.07 -17.98 -13.33
CA ILE A 259 3.97 -18.65 -14.02
C ILE A 259 4.37 -19.04 -15.44
N ASP A 260 4.10 -20.30 -15.81
CA ASP A 260 4.35 -20.81 -17.16
C ASP A 260 3.24 -20.36 -18.11
N GLY A 261 3.23 -19.09 -18.50
CA GLY A 261 2.25 -18.58 -19.46
C GLY A 261 1.91 -17.12 -19.27
N ALA A 262 0.77 -16.73 -19.81
CA ALA A 262 0.26 -15.38 -19.71
C ALA A 262 -1.26 -15.42 -19.60
N VAL A 263 -1.80 -14.77 -18.57
CA VAL A 263 -3.24 -14.67 -18.36
C VAL A 263 -3.71 -13.25 -18.65
N THR A 264 -4.79 -13.15 -19.42
CA THR A 264 -5.44 -11.86 -19.68
C THR A 264 -6.64 -11.72 -18.76
N ILE A 265 -6.62 -10.67 -17.94
CA ILE A 265 -7.64 -10.33 -16.98
C ILE A 265 -8.36 -9.07 -17.45
N GLY A 266 -9.66 -9.19 -17.69
CA GLY A 266 -10.51 -8.06 -18.09
C GLY A 266 -11.87 -8.10 -17.40
N GLY A 267 -12.72 -7.12 -17.72
CA GLY A 267 -14.04 -7.00 -17.12
C GLY A 267 -13.99 -6.39 -15.71
N THR A 268 -14.95 -6.76 -14.85
CA THR A 268 -15.12 -6.18 -13.50
C THR A 268 -15.34 -7.25 -12.42
N GLN A 269 -15.11 -8.52 -12.74
CA GLN A 269 -15.34 -9.63 -11.81
C GLN A 269 -14.00 -10.25 -11.43
N ASP A 270 -13.84 -10.47 -10.14
CA ASP A 270 -12.69 -11.16 -9.58
C ASP A 270 -12.49 -12.53 -10.21
N ARG A 271 -11.23 -12.89 -10.42
CA ARG A 271 -10.84 -14.21 -10.93
C ARG A 271 -9.83 -14.84 -10.01
N PHE A 272 -10.05 -16.10 -9.68
CA PHE A 272 -9.12 -16.91 -8.89
C PHE A 272 -8.54 -17.97 -9.81
N LEU A 273 -7.24 -17.86 -10.06
CA LEU A 273 -6.50 -18.76 -10.92
C LEU A 273 -5.36 -19.38 -10.11
N CYS A 274 -5.05 -20.63 -10.42
CA CYS A 274 -3.91 -21.32 -9.85
C CYS A 274 -2.88 -21.66 -10.91
N PHE A 275 -1.62 -21.61 -10.49
CA PHE A 275 -0.47 -21.98 -11.30
C PHE A 275 0.37 -22.98 -10.52
N SER A 276 0.85 -24.03 -11.18
CA SER A 276 1.65 -25.09 -10.54
C SER A 276 3.11 -24.96 -10.97
N LEU A 277 3.97 -24.46 -10.09
CA LEU A 277 5.38 -24.21 -10.37
C LEU A 277 6.25 -25.39 -9.92
N ASP A 278 7.25 -25.73 -10.72
CA ASP A 278 8.20 -26.81 -10.45
C ASP A 278 9.52 -26.27 -9.89
N PRO A 279 9.82 -26.43 -8.59
CA PRO A 279 11.13 -26.07 -8.05
C PRO A 279 12.23 -27.08 -8.45
N GLY A 280 11.90 -28.19 -9.12
CA GLY A 280 12.89 -29.16 -9.61
C GLY A 280 13.58 -29.98 -8.50
N LEU A 281 12.99 -30.02 -7.30
CA LEU A 281 13.61 -30.65 -6.14
C LEU A 281 13.69 -32.17 -6.29
N THR A 282 14.90 -32.71 -6.13
CA THR A 282 15.16 -34.16 -6.13
C THR A 282 15.39 -34.74 -4.72
N GLU A 283 15.44 -33.87 -3.72
CA GLU A 283 15.54 -34.18 -2.29
C GLU A 283 14.71 -33.16 -1.50
N ASP A 284 14.32 -33.52 -0.27
CA ASP A 284 13.56 -32.61 0.60
C ASP A 284 14.41 -31.38 0.94
N ARG A 285 13.84 -30.20 0.78
CA ARG A 285 14.47 -28.92 1.11
C ARG A 285 13.58 -28.10 2.03
N TYR A 286 14.16 -27.04 2.58
CA TYR A 286 13.46 -26.14 3.50
C TYR A 286 13.71 -24.71 3.05
N LEU A 287 12.65 -23.93 2.86
CA LEU A 287 12.78 -22.51 2.56
C LEU A 287 13.10 -21.75 3.83
N GLY A 288 14.16 -20.94 3.78
CA GLY A 288 14.49 -19.96 4.80
C GLY A 288 13.72 -18.65 4.59
N ALA A 289 13.46 -18.30 3.33
CA ALA A 289 12.65 -17.16 2.96
C ALA A 289 11.93 -17.34 1.62
N LEU A 290 10.87 -16.56 1.44
CA LEU A 290 9.99 -16.57 0.27
C LEU A 290 9.55 -15.14 -0.01
N GLN A 291 9.69 -14.70 -1.26
CA GLN A 291 9.05 -13.49 -1.76
C GLN A 291 8.14 -13.82 -2.94
N ILE A 292 6.93 -13.28 -2.90
CA ILE A 292 6.03 -13.28 -4.05
C ILE A 292 6.26 -11.98 -4.83
N VAL A 293 6.44 -12.11 -6.14
CA VAL A 293 6.69 -11.00 -7.05
C VAL A 293 5.51 -10.91 -8.02
N PRO A 294 4.61 -9.91 -7.90
CA PRO A 294 3.50 -9.76 -8.83
C PRO A 294 4.01 -9.31 -10.21
N GLY A 295 3.59 -9.98 -11.27
CA GLY A 295 3.95 -9.61 -12.64
C GLY A 295 3.18 -8.39 -13.16
N ASN A 296 1.96 -8.19 -12.65
CA ASN A 296 1.16 -7.00 -12.89
C ASN A 296 0.47 -6.52 -11.61
N ASP A 297 1.11 -5.56 -10.94
CA ASP A 297 0.67 -4.93 -9.70
C ASP A 297 -0.71 -4.24 -9.78
N ARG A 298 -1.22 -3.96 -10.99
CA ARG A 298 -2.54 -3.35 -11.21
C ARG A 298 -3.69 -4.34 -11.05
N ILE A 299 -3.44 -5.63 -11.25
CA ILE A 299 -4.49 -6.66 -11.27
C ILE A 299 -4.24 -7.80 -10.28
N VAL A 300 -3.01 -8.03 -9.84
CA VAL A 300 -2.70 -9.04 -8.80
C VAL A 300 -3.08 -8.47 -7.44
N HIS A 301 -4.21 -8.92 -6.90
CA HIS A 301 -4.75 -8.39 -5.65
C HIS A 301 -4.26 -9.16 -4.42
N HIS A 302 -4.14 -10.48 -4.49
CA HIS A 302 -3.40 -11.27 -3.50
C HIS A 302 -2.91 -12.58 -4.10
N VAL A 303 -1.92 -13.19 -3.44
CA VAL A 303 -1.37 -14.50 -3.80
C VAL A 303 -1.22 -15.34 -2.54
N LEU A 304 -1.65 -16.60 -2.61
CA LEU A 304 -1.34 -17.62 -1.62
C LEU A 304 -0.43 -18.67 -2.25
N VAL A 305 0.51 -19.21 -1.48
CA VAL A 305 1.49 -20.20 -1.94
C VAL A 305 1.32 -21.48 -1.14
N PHE A 306 0.96 -22.56 -1.83
CA PHE A 306 0.76 -23.88 -1.23
C PHE A 306 1.84 -24.85 -1.72
N VAL A 307 2.23 -25.78 -0.85
CA VAL A 307 3.05 -26.94 -1.22
C VAL A 307 2.13 -28.11 -1.56
N ASP A 308 2.15 -28.55 -2.81
CA ASP A 308 1.54 -29.80 -3.25
C ASP A 308 2.56 -30.94 -3.14
N ASP A 309 2.53 -31.63 -2.00
CA ASP A 309 3.55 -32.58 -1.57
C ASP A 309 3.78 -33.77 -2.53
N ASP A 310 2.74 -34.21 -3.24
CA ASP A 310 2.81 -35.37 -4.13
C ASP A 310 2.93 -35.00 -5.62
N GLY A 311 2.95 -33.69 -5.91
CA GLY A 311 3.07 -33.14 -7.25
C GLY A 311 1.85 -33.40 -8.14
N SER A 312 0.70 -33.76 -7.57
CA SER A 312 -0.54 -34.01 -8.30
C SER A 312 -1.05 -32.84 -9.13
N THR A 313 -0.66 -31.60 -8.83
CA THR A 313 -1.07 -30.41 -9.58
C THR A 313 -0.29 -30.18 -10.87
N ALA A 314 0.77 -30.96 -11.14
CA ALA A 314 1.65 -30.76 -12.29
C ALA A 314 0.93 -30.74 -13.65
N ASP A 315 -0.12 -31.56 -13.80
CA ASP A 315 -0.87 -31.72 -15.06
C ASP A 315 -2.21 -30.95 -15.08
N LEU A 316 -2.51 -30.16 -14.04
CA LEU A 316 -3.75 -29.38 -13.96
C LEU A 316 -3.77 -28.11 -14.83
N PRO A 317 -2.66 -27.35 -14.95
CA PRO A 317 -2.61 -26.17 -15.80
C PRO A 317 -3.09 -26.41 -17.24
N GLY A 318 -3.91 -25.48 -17.74
CA GLY A 318 -4.34 -25.43 -19.13
C GLY A 318 -3.30 -24.79 -20.05
N PRO A 319 -3.68 -24.48 -21.30
CA PRO A 319 -2.78 -23.89 -22.30
C PRO A 319 -2.17 -22.53 -21.92
N ASP A 320 -2.80 -21.80 -21.01
CA ASP A 320 -2.33 -20.49 -20.52
C ASP A 320 -1.51 -20.60 -19.21
N GLY A 321 -1.17 -21.81 -18.78
CA GLY A 321 -0.42 -22.07 -17.55
C GLY A 321 -1.28 -22.09 -16.28
N SER A 322 -2.58 -21.82 -16.41
CA SER A 322 -3.47 -21.67 -15.26
C SER A 322 -4.56 -22.74 -15.18
N TYR A 323 -5.13 -22.93 -14.00
CA TYR A 323 -6.38 -23.68 -13.82
C TYR A 323 -7.29 -22.99 -12.81
N PRO A 324 -8.63 -23.14 -12.93
CA PRO A 324 -9.54 -22.51 -11.99
C PRO A 324 -9.42 -23.16 -10.60
N CYS A 325 -9.32 -22.35 -9.56
CA CYS A 325 -9.29 -22.81 -8.18
C CYS A 325 -10.01 -21.81 -7.28
N SER A 326 -10.74 -22.29 -6.26
CA SER A 326 -11.36 -21.42 -5.27
C SER A 326 -10.32 -20.95 -4.25
N GLY A 327 -10.30 -19.66 -3.93
CA GLY A 327 -9.25 -18.97 -3.16
C GLY A 327 -9.08 -19.33 -1.68
N GLY A 328 -9.07 -20.62 -1.31
CA GLY A 328 -8.80 -21.01 0.08
C GLY A 328 -8.94 -22.50 0.42
N GLY A 329 -8.84 -23.41 -0.55
CA GLY A 329 -9.10 -24.84 -0.32
C GLY A 329 -8.30 -25.77 -1.22
N LEU A 330 -7.04 -25.42 -1.49
CA LEU A 330 -6.13 -26.33 -2.18
C LEU A 330 -5.68 -27.43 -1.23
N GLN A 331 -5.46 -28.64 -1.76
CA GLN A 331 -4.75 -29.69 -1.03
C GLN A 331 -3.28 -29.27 -0.98
N GLY A 332 -2.72 -29.19 0.23
CA GLY A 332 -1.34 -28.76 0.45
C GLY A 332 -1.17 -27.85 1.66
N ASP A 333 0.07 -27.67 2.09
CA ASP A 333 0.42 -26.77 3.19
C ASP A 333 0.62 -25.33 2.69
N LEU A 334 -0.05 -24.37 3.33
CA LEU A 334 0.16 -22.95 3.04
C LEU A 334 1.52 -22.52 3.62
N ILE A 335 2.38 -21.97 2.77
CA ILE A 335 3.72 -21.51 3.16
C ILE A 335 3.94 -20.01 2.88
N GLY A 336 3.04 -19.36 2.16
CA GLY A 336 3.14 -17.93 1.88
C GLY A 336 1.80 -17.29 1.61
N ALA A 337 1.65 -16.04 2.03
CA ALA A 337 0.52 -15.20 1.71
C ALA A 337 1.04 -13.79 1.41
N TRP A 338 0.49 -13.16 0.38
CA TRP A 338 0.89 -11.82 -0.03
C TRP A 338 -0.32 -11.01 -0.46
N ALA A 339 -0.32 -9.75 -0.03
CA ALA A 339 -1.15 -8.67 -0.53
C ALA A 339 -0.24 -7.46 -0.78
N PRO A 340 -0.68 -6.47 -1.59
CA PRO A 340 0.09 -5.27 -1.86
C PRO A 340 0.66 -4.63 -0.58
N GLY A 341 1.97 -4.40 -0.58
CA GLY A 341 2.70 -3.81 0.55
C GLY A 341 3.23 -4.81 1.60
N MET A 342 3.01 -6.12 1.43
CA MET A 342 3.66 -7.14 2.26
C MET A 342 5.14 -7.33 1.87
N LEU A 343 5.99 -7.53 2.88
CA LEU A 343 7.41 -7.82 2.75
C LEU A 343 7.66 -9.32 2.56
N PRO A 344 8.87 -9.73 2.12
CA PRO A 344 9.28 -11.13 2.06
C PRO A 344 9.11 -11.82 3.42
N THR A 345 8.58 -13.04 3.41
CA THR A 345 8.52 -13.87 4.60
C THR A 345 9.89 -14.45 4.87
N ARG A 346 10.42 -14.26 6.09
CA ARG A 346 11.73 -14.77 6.51
C ARG A 346 11.55 -15.55 7.79
N THR A 347 11.93 -16.82 7.75
CA THR A 347 11.88 -17.67 8.93
C THR A 347 13.00 -17.31 9.92
N PRO A 348 12.77 -17.48 11.24
CA PRO A 348 13.83 -17.33 12.22
C PRO A 348 14.97 -18.34 12.03
N GLU A 349 16.15 -18.05 12.59
CA GLU A 349 17.29 -18.98 12.57
C GLU A 349 16.89 -20.38 13.09
N GLY A 350 17.23 -21.42 12.32
CA GLY A 350 16.94 -22.81 12.66
C GLY A 350 15.49 -23.24 12.45
N VAL A 351 14.68 -22.41 11.79
CA VAL A 351 13.32 -22.70 11.32
C VAL A 351 13.32 -22.74 9.78
N GLY A 352 12.50 -23.58 9.15
CA GLY A 352 12.33 -23.55 7.69
C GLY A 352 11.02 -24.17 7.23
N MET A 353 10.49 -23.69 6.10
CA MET A 353 9.23 -24.19 5.52
C MET A 353 9.53 -25.44 4.68
N PRO A 354 8.97 -26.62 5.02
CA PRO A 354 9.29 -27.87 4.36
C PRO A 354 8.75 -27.92 2.92
N VAL A 355 9.58 -28.35 1.98
CA VAL A 355 9.19 -28.64 0.59
C VAL A 355 9.76 -30.02 0.22
N PRO A 356 8.92 -31.07 0.13
CA PRO A 356 9.38 -32.42 -0.21
C PRO A 356 9.97 -32.53 -1.62
N ALA A 357 10.78 -33.56 -1.84
CA ALA A 357 11.24 -33.91 -3.18
C ALA A 357 10.06 -34.19 -4.13
N GLY A 358 10.09 -33.62 -5.33
CA GLY A 358 9.03 -33.79 -6.33
C GLY A 358 7.75 -32.98 -6.09
N ALA A 359 7.69 -32.18 -5.02
CA ALA A 359 6.54 -31.32 -4.75
C ALA A 359 6.40 -30.18 -5.79
N ARG A 360 5.19 -29.64 -5.90
CA ARG A 360 4.90 -28.41 -6.65
C ARG A 360 4.64 -27.24 -5.70
N LEU A 361 4.98 -26.04 -6.13
CA LEU A 361 4.55 -24.80 -5.47
C LEU A 361 3.35 -24.22 -6.23
N VAL A 362 2.19 -24.18 -5.58
CA VAL A 362 0.95 -23.71 -6.20
C VAL A 362 0.70 -22.26 -5.82
N LEU A 363 0.75 -21.37 -6.82
CA LEU A 363 0.31 -19.99 -6.68
C LEU A 363 -1.19 -19.93 -6.87
N ASN A 364 -1.93 -19.60 -5.81
CA ASN A 364 -3.32 -19.20 -5.92
C ASN A 364 -3.40 -17.67 -6.02
N VAL A 365 -3.60 -17.18 -7.23
CA VAL A 365 -3.63 -15.74 -7.53
C VAL A 365 -5.09 -15.28 -7.63
N HIS A 366 -5.42 -14.29 -6.82
CA HIS A 366 -6.64 -13.52 -6.95
C HIS A 366 -6.36 -12.29 -7.80
N TYR A 367 -6.97 -12.26 -8.96
CA TYR A 367 -6.96 -11.12 -9.84
C TYR A 367 -8.21 -10.25 -9.62
N HIS A 368 -7.98 -8.98 -9.34
CA HIS A 368 -9.01 -7.95 -9.32
C HIS A 368 -8.88 -7.08 -10.58
N PRO A 369 -9.78 -7.21 -11.57
CA PRO A 369 -9.68 -6.41 -12.79
C PRO A 369 -9.84 -4.92 -12.50
N THR A 370 -9.06 -4.08 -13.18
CA THR A 370 -9.17 -2.61 -13.06
C THR A 370 -10.48 -2.05 -13.62
N GLY A 371 -11.23 -2.84 -14.39
CA GLY A 371 -12.38 -2.37 -15.18
C GLY A 371 -12.00 -1.53 -16.40
N ALA A 372 -10.73 -1.14 -16.54
CA ALA A 372 -10.27 -0.27 -17.61
C ALA A 372 -9.97 -0.99 -18.92
N GLY A 373 -9.97 -2.32 -18.95
CA GLY A 373 -9.68 -3.10 -20.14
C GLY A 373 -9.06 -4.44 -19.77
N ASP A 374 -8.57 -5.12 -20.80
CA ASP A 374 -7.81 -6.36 -20.64
C ASP A 374 -6.37 -6.01 -20.24
N GLU A 375 -5.91 -6.56 -19.12
CA GLU A 375 -4.56 -6.41 -18.58
C GLU A 375 -3.89 -7.79 -18.59
N LEU A 376 -2.60 -7.83 -18.93
CA LEU A 376 -1.82 -9.07 -19.02
C LEU A 376 -1.00 -9.27 -17.75
N ASP A 377 -0.99 -10.49 -17.23
CA ASP A 377 0.01 -10.95 -16.27
C ASP A 377 0.73 -12.17 -16.85
N ASP A 378 2.03 -12.03 -17.07
CA ASP A 378 2.93 -13.05 -17.64
C ASP A 378 4.21 -13.24 -16.81
N ALA A 379 4.26 -12.69 -15.60
CA ALA A 379 5.48 -12.64 -14.79
C ALA A 379 5.25 -12.79 -13.28
N THR A 380 4.02 -13.03 -12.81
CA THR A 380 3.82 -13.33 -11.38
C THR A 380 4.64 -14.57 -11.00
N GLY A 381 5.38 -14.48 -9.90
CA GLY A 381 6.35 -15.50 -9.54
C GLY A 381 6.78 -15.48 -8.08
N LEU A 382 7.80 -16.29 -7.79
CA LEU A 382 8.41 -16.51 -6.50
C LEU A 382 9.92 -16.33 -6.60
N GLU A 383 10.49 -15.64 -5.62
CA GLU A 383 11.91 -15.67 -5.29
C GLU A 383 12.08 -16.50 -4.01
N LEU A 384 12.99 -17.47 -4.05
CA LEU A 384 13.19 -18.49 -3.02
C LEU A 384 14.62 -18.44 -2.47
N ASP A 385 14.74 -18.58 -1.15
CA ASP A 385 16.01 -18.74 -0.44
C ASP A 385 15.94 -20.05 0.36
N TRP A 386 16.80 -21.01 0.03
CA TRP A 386 16.80 -22.34 0.65
C TRP A 386 17.81 -22.41 1.80
N LEU A 387 17.44 -23.12 2.85
CA LEU A 387 18.40 -23.44 3.91
C LEU A 387 19.45 -24.45 3.41
N ASP A 388 20.70 -24.19 3.75
CA ASP A 388 21.84 -25.11 3.52
C ASP A 388 21.71 -26.41 4.33
N GLU A 389 21.12 -26.33 5.52
CA GLU A 389 21.00 -27.44 6.46
C GLU A 389 19.54 -27.65 6.87
N ARG A 390 19.23 -28.89 7.28
CA ARG A 390 17.93 -29.22 7.84
C ARG A 390 17.68 -28.39 9.12
N PRO A 391 16.58 -27.65 9.21
CA PRO A 391 16.27 -26.83 10.38
C PRO A 391 15.89 -27.70 11.59
N ALA A 392 16.01 -27.12 12.77
CA ALA A 392 15.55 -27.74 14.02
C ALA A 392 14.02 -27.73 14.12
N TRP A 393 13.35 -26.78 13.46
CA TRP A 393 11.90 -26.58 13.47
C TRP A 393 11.35 -26.45 12.05
N ALA A 394 10.20 -27.07 11.79
CA ALA A 394 9.44 -26.83 10.58
C ALA A 394 8.49 -25.64 10.81
N ALA A 395 8.47 -24.68 9.89
CA ALA A 395 7.49 -23.61 9.86
C ALA A 395 6.15 -24.11 9.29
N GLN A 396 5.05 -23.56 9.81
CA GLN A 396 3.71 -23.74 9.27
C GLN A 396 2.95 -22.42 9.36
N LEU A 397 2.28 -22.03 8.28
CA LEU A 397 1.31 -20.93 8.30
C LEU A 397 -0.09 -21.51 8.48
N ALA A 398 -0.82 -21.02 9.48
CA ALA A 398 -2.19 -21.46 9.78
C ALA A 398 -3.14 -20.26 9.73
N LEU A 399 -4.23 -20.41 8.96
CA LEU A 399 -5.32 -19.44 8.91
C LEU A 399 -6.45 -19.90 9.82
N PHE A 400 -6.61 -19.22 10.95
CA PHE A 400 -7.72 -19.47 11.89
C PHE A 400 -8.85 -18.48 11.62
N GLY A 401 -10.07 -18.98 11.40
CA GLY A 401 -11.22 -18.11 11.13
C GLY A 401 -12.39 -18.81 10.43
N ASN A 402 -13.30 -18.00 9.87
CA ASN A 402 -14.35 -18.41 8.93
C ASN A 402 -15.28 -19.54 9.42
N GLY A 403 -15.59 -19.56 10.73
CA GLY A 403 -16.66 -20.37 11.31
C GLY A 403 -16.20 -21.54 12.18
N GLN A 404 -14.95 -22.00 12.06
CA GLN A 404 -14.45 -23.03 12.98
C GLN A 404 -14.20 -22.42 14.37
N GLY A 405 -14.83 -23.00 15.39
CA GLY A 405 -14.73 -22.47 16.75
C GLY A 405 -15.53 -21.18 16.98
N LEU A 406 -16.43 -20.81 16.06
CA LEU A 406 -17.30 -19.66 16.23
C LEU A 406 -18.16 -19.79 17.48
N LEU A 407 -18.17 -18.73 18.28
CA LEU A 407 -18.98 -18.61 19.49
C LEU A 407 -20.28 -17.85 19.17
N PRO A 408 -21.35 -18.00 19.98
CA PRO A 408 -22.56 -17.22 19.80
C PRO A 408 -22.27 -15.71 19.84
N GLY A 409 -22.65 -15.02 18.77
CA GLY A 409 -22.46 -13.59 18.59
C GLY A 409 -23.72 -12.78 18.87
N PRO A 410 -23.60 -11.43 18.85
CA PRO A 410 -24.76 -10.55 18.83
C PRO A 410 -25.65 -10.85 17.60
N ASN A 411 -26.96 -10.81 17.79
CA ASN A 411 -27.97 -11.00 16.72
C ASN A 411 -28.14 -12.43 16.17
N ASP A 412 -27.50 -13.43 16.78
CA ASP A 412 -27.71 -14.84 16.46
C ASP A 412 -29.13 -15.31 16.83
N ASP A 413 -29.80 -16.01 15.91
CA ASP A 413 -31.10 -16.67 16.15
C ASP A 413 -30.97 -18.20 16.04
N GLY A 414 -30.48 -18.82 17.13
CA GLY A 414 -30.46 -20.28 17.26
C GLY A 414 -29.08 -20.96 17.19
N GLY A 415 -28.00 -20.24 17.51
CA GLY A 415 -26.63 -20.77 17.58
C GLY A 415 -25.63 -19.83 16.90
N PRO A 416 -24.31 -20.14 16.94
CA PRO A 416 -23.28 -19.30 16.31
C PRO A 416 -23.55 -19.05 14.83
N GLN A 417 -23.67 -17.78 14.42
CA GLN A 417 -23.84 -17.38 13.01
C GLN A 417 -22.78 -16.36 12.63
N PHE A 418 -22.01 -16.61 11.57
CA PHE A 418 -21.04 -15.65 11.05
C PHE A 418 -21.75 -14.69 10.09
N VAL A 419 -22.55 -13.77 10.64
CA VAL A 419 -23.43 -12.88 9.87
C VAL A 419 -23.48 -11.50 10.53
N ILE A 420 -23.13 -10.46 9.76
CA ILE A 420 -23.34 -9.07 10.15
C ILE A 420 -24.70 -8.59 9.61
N PRO A 421 -25.70 -8.32 10.46
CA PRO A 421 -27.00 -7.83 9.99
C PRO A 421 -26.89 -6.44 9.32
N PRO A 422 -27.68 -6.15 8.28
CA PRO A 422 -27.71 -4.82 7.68
C PRO A 422 -28.04 -3.72 8.71
N GLY A 423 -27.19 -2.70 8.78
CA GLY A 423 -27.36 -1.56 9.69
C GLY A 423 -26.92 -1.81 11.13
N ALA A 424 -26.33 -2.97 11.45
CA ALA A 424 -25.66 -3.18 12.72
C ALA A 424 -24.44 -2.24 12.86
N SER A 425 -24.22 -1.73 14.07
CA SER A 425 -23.05 -0.97 14.46
C SER A 425 -22.29 -1.77 15.53
N ASP A 426 -20.96 -1.74 15.48
CA ASP A 426 -20.08 -2.40 16.46
C ASP A 426 -20.41 -3.90 16.65
N HIS A 427 -20.63 -4.61 15.53
CA HIS A 427 -20.92 -6.04 15.54
C HIS A 427 -19.63 -6.83 15.75
N THR A 428 -19.61 -7.66 16.80
CA THR A 428 -18.44 -8.47 17.17
C THR A 428 -18.69 -9.94 16.90
N GLU A 429 -17.76 -10.57 16.18
CA GLU A 429 -17.69 -12.02 16.03
C GLU A 429 -16.55 -12.56 16.89
N ALA A 430 -16.79 -13.63 17.64
CA ALA A 430 -15.79 -14.25 18.49
C ALA A 430 -15.55 -15.70 18.10
N MET A 431 -14.29 -16.12 18.03
CA MET A 431 -13.90 -17.48 17.74
C MET A 431 -12.94 -18.00 18.80
N LEU A 432 -13.11 -19.26 19.20
CA LEU A 432 -12.21 -19.96 20.11
C LEU A 432 -11.89 -21.35 19.55
N MET A 433 -10.62 -21.58 19.27
CA MET A 433 -10.12 -22.87 18.81
C MET A 433 -9.27 -23.51 19.89
N THR A 434 -9.55 -24.77 20.19
CA THR A 434 -8.74 -25.56 21.14
C THR A 434 -7.75 -26.39 20.34
N LEU A 435 -6.46 -26.12 20.55
CA LEU A 435 -5.40 -26.96 20.02
C LEU A 435 -5.40 -28.33 20.71
N PRO A 436 -5.31 -29.46 19.97
CA PRO A 436 -5.32 -30.79 20.57
C PRO A 436 -4.13 -31.00 21.53
N ALA A 437 -4.34 -31.66 22.67
CA ALA A 437 -3.28 -31.87 23.66
C ALA A 437 -2.08 -32.71 23.17
N ASN A 438 -2.19 -33.35 22.01
CA ASN A 438 -1.16 -34.19 21.42
C ASN A 438 -0.30 -33.47 20.36
N ILE A 439 -0.52 -32.17 20.11
CA ILE A 439 0.39 -31.41 19.26
C ILE A 439 1.71 -31.16 20.00
N PRO A 440 2.86 -31.14 19.30
CA PRO A 440 4.13 -30.75 19.90
C PRO A 440 4.11 -29.29 20.36
N GLU A 441 5.20 -28.85 21.00
CA GLU A 441 5.42 -27.43 21.26
C GLU A 441 5.32 -26.63 19.95
N VAL A 442 4.50 -25.58 19.97
CA VAL A 442 4.35 -24.63 18.86
C VAL A 442 4.86 -23.28 19.34
N ARG A 443 5.71 -22.66 18.52
CA ARG A 443 6.22 -21.30 18.72
C ARG A 443 5.68 -20.42 17.63
N LEU A 444 5.10 -19.30 18.02
CA LEU A 444 4.62 -18.27 17.11
C LEU A 444 5.76 -17.29 16.87
N TRP A 445 6.06 -17.00 15.61
CA TRP A 445 7.02 -15.96 15.23
C TRP A 445 6.39 -14.86 14.38
N GLU A 446 5.21 -15.08 13.82
CA GLU A 446 4.45 -14.12 13.03
C GLU A 446 2.96 -14.24 13.32
N ILE A 447 2.25 -13.13 13.25
CA ILE A 447 0.80 -13.05 13.44
C ILE A 447 0.20 -11.93 12.59
N GLY A 448 -1.00 -12.12 12.06
CA GLY A 448 -1.69 -11.07 11.31
C GLY A 448 -3.20 -11.17 11.46
N ALA A 449 -3.85 -10.01 11.31
CA ALA A 449 -5.30 -9.90 11.23
C ALA A 449 -5.73 -9.86 9.77
N HIS A 450 -6.87 -10.48 9.47
CA HIS A 450 -7.48 -10.41 8.14
C HIS A 450 -9.02 -10.38 8.26
N MET A 451 -9.62 -9.37 7.65
CA MET A 451 -11.07 -9.17 7.51
C MET A 451 -11.35 -8.44 6.20
N HIS A 452 -12.55 -8.61 5.63
CA HIS A 452 -12.98 -7.86 4.45
C HIS A 452 -13.43 -6.43 4.83
N TYR A 453 -14.06 -5.71 3.89
CA TYR A 453 -14.42 -4.28 3.96
C TYR A 453 -15.20 -3.79 5.20
N LEU A 454 -15.81 -4.67 5.99
CA LEU A 454 -16.53 -4.28 7.21
C LEU A 454 -15.70 -4.45 8.49
N GLY A 455 -14.53 -5.09 8.40
CA GLY A 455 -13.63 -5.25 9.53
C GLY A 455 -12.94 -3.95 9.89
N VAL A 456 -12.89 -3.64 11.17
CA VAL A 456 -12.27 -2.41 11.71
C VAL A 456 -11.39 -2.65 12.93
N ASP A 457 -11.62 -3.75 13.65
CA ASP A 457 -10.97 -4.08 14.92
C ASP A 457 -10.84 -5.61 15.07
N MET A 458 -9.68 -6.10 15.52
CA MET A 458 -9.49 -7.52 15.84
C MET A 458 -8.46 -7.71 16.96
N ILE A 459 -8.86 -8.47 17.99
CA ILE A 459 -7.95 -8.98 19.03
C ILE A 459 -7.67 -10.46 18.77
N ILE A 460 -6.39 -10.83 18.82
CA ILE A 460 -5.92 -12.20 18.76
C ILE A 460 -5.13 -12.50 20.03
N GLY A 461 -5.44 -13.63 20.68
CA GLY A 461 -4.79 -14.05 21.90
C GLY A 461 -4.79 -15.56 22.08
N VAL A 462 -4.11 -16.02 23.11
CA VAL A 462 -4.01 -17.43 23.47
C VAL A 462 -4.39 -17.66 24.93
N ARG A 463 -5.14 -18.73 25.18
CA ARG A 463 -5.42 -19.25 26.52
C ARG A 463 -4.64 -20.53 26.75
N ARG A 464 -3.81 -20.57 27.80
CA ARG A 464 -2.92 -21.70 28.10
C ARG A 464 -3.43 -22.50 29.28
N HIS A 465 -3.40 -23.83 29.12
CA HIS A 465 -3.68 -24.77 30.21
C HIS A 465 -2.51 -25.75 30.34
N GLY A 466 -1.58 -25.46 31.26
CA GLY A 466 -0.44 -26.34 31.56
C GLY A 466 0.78 -26.17 30.65
N SER A 467 0.80 -25.15 29.78
CA SER A 467 1.98 -24.73 29.01
C SER A 467 2.65 -23.51 29.66
N PRO A 468 3.96 -23.29 29.46
CA PRO A 468 4.66 -22.10 29.96
C PRO A 468 4.05 -20.79 29.42
N GLY A 469 4.12 -19.71 30.23
CA GLY A 469 3.58 -18.39 29.89
C GLY A 469 2.37 -18.02 30.76
N PRO A 470 1.79 -16.82 30.55
CA PRO A 470 0.57 -16.40 31.24
C PRO A 470 -0.65 -17.23 30.77
N GLU A 471 -1.63 -17.39 31.67
CA GLU A 471 -2.86 -18.17 31.42
C GLU A 471 -3.68 -17.60 30.26
N GLU A 472 -3.75 -16.27 30.17
CA GLU A 472 -4.26 -15.55 29.01
C GLU A 472 -3.17 -14.59 28.52
N GLU A 473 -2.95 -14.54 27.21
CA GLU A 473 -2.00 -13.62 26.59
C GLU A 473 -2.63 -12.99 25.36
N CYS A 474 -2.52 -11.66 25.26
CA CYS A 474 -2.80 -10.98 24.01
C CYS A 474 -1.57 -11.06 23.10
N LEU A 475 -1.80 -11.39 21.84
CA LEU A 475 -0.74 -11.55 20.83
C LEU A 475 -0.78 -10.42 19.79
N LEU A 476 -1.97 -9.95 19.43
CA LEU A 476 -2.16 -8.85 18.49
C LEU A 476 -3.46 -8.14 18.79
N HIS A 477 -3.46 -6.80 18.73
CA HIS A 477 -4.68 -6.02 18.61
C HIS A 477 -4.57 -5.06 17.43
N ALA A 478 -5.33 -5.36 16.38
CA ALA A 478 -5.50 -4.54 15.20
C ALA A 478 -6.63 -3.50 15.42
N THR A 479 -6.42 -2.53 16.33
CA THR A 479 -7.44 -1.53 16.74
C THR A 479 -7.99 -0.68 15.59
N ARG A 480 -7.23 -0.61 14.50
CA ARG A 480 -7.48 0.20 13.31
C ARG A 480 -7.20 -0.60 12.06
N TYR A 481 -7.72 -1.82 12.03
CA TYR A 481 -7.60 -2.69 10.89
C TYR A 481 -8.12 -1.99 9.63
N SER A 482 -7.37 -2.10 8.54
CA SER A 482 -7.76 -1.63 7.22
C SER A 482 -7.53 -2.74 6.22
N PHE A 483 -8.55 -3.05 5.42
CA PHE A 483 -8.44 -4.03 4.33
C PHE A 483 -7.33 -3.66 3.34
N GLU A 484 -7.09 -2.37 3.13
CA GLU A 484 -6.03 -1.86 2.24
C GLU A 484 -4.62 -2.04 2.81
N TRP A 485 -4.48 -2.40 4.10
CA TRP A 485 -3.20 -2.52 4.81
C TRP A 485 -3.11 -3.84 5.57
N GLN A 486 -2.86 -4.91 4.83
CA GLN A 486 -2.73 -6.26 5.38
C GLN A 486 -1.26 -6.62 5.58
N ARG A 487 -0.89 -6.98 6.81
CA ARG A 487 0.49 -7.32 7.19
C ARG A 487 0.52 -8.47 8.18
N LEU A 488 1.57 -9.27 8.09
CA LEU A 488 2.03 -10.13 9.16
C LEU A 488 3.02 -9.32 10.01
N TYR A 489 2.96 -9.49 11.32
CA TYR A 489 3.80 -8.84 12.32
C TYR A 489 4.66 -9.90 13.01
N ALA A 490 5.98 -9.69 13.05
CA ALA A 490 6.98 -10.64 13.53
C ALA A 490 7.63 -10.24 14.87
#